data_AF-A0A7S7LGC4-F1
#
_entry.id   AF-A0A7S7LGC4-F1
#
_cell.length_a   1.000
_cell.length_b   1.000
_cell.length_c   1.000
_cell.angle_alpha   90.00
_cell.angle_beta   90.00
_cell.angle_gamma   90.00
#
_symmetry.space_group_name_H-M   'P 1'
#
loop_
_entity.id
_entity.type
_entity.pdbx_description
1 polymer ?
#
loop_
_entity_poly.entity_id
_entity_poly.type
_entity_poly.pdbx_seq_one_letter_code
_entity_poly.pdbx_strand_id
1 'polypeptide(L)'
;MVDKLKINIYSANKQNIREVSTKCVEFLKSGENRTVVLIAKSSAIPKAISISEIIKMEVPNVSQVNSLINLEDESEKRRKKIEINIELMQIKKSEHL
;
A
#
# COMPACT_ATOMS: atom_id res chain seq x y z
N MET A 1 -5.87 10.57 16.58
CA MET A 1 -6.09 10.48 15.13
C MET A 1 -5.14 9.43 14.59
N VAL A 2 -5.58 8.54 13.70
CA VAL A 2 -4.70 7.58 13.00
C VAL A 2 -4.12 8.33 11.81
N ASP A 3 -2.81 8.56 11.80
CA ASP A 3 -2.15 9.27 10.71
C ASP A 3 -2.01 8.34 9.51
N LYS A 4 -2.63 8.72 8.38
CA LYS A 4 -2.62 7.93 7.15
C LYS A 4 -1.80 8.60 6.04
N LEU A 5 -0.82 7.88 5.49
CA LEU A 5 -0.11 8.25 4.26
C LEU A 5 -0.72 7.47 3.08
N LYS A 6 -1.36 8.16 2.15
CA LYS A 6 -1.92 7.55 0.93
C LYS A 6 -0.96 7.73 -0.26
N ILE A 7 -0.68 6.64 -0.98
CA ILE A 7 0.18 6.65 -2.17
C ILE A 7 -0.55 5.98 -3.34
N ASN A 8 -0.72 6.74 -4.42
CA ASN A 8 -1.16 6.19 -5.71
C ASN A 8 0.04 5.60 -6.45
N ILE A 9 -0.07 4.33 -6.82
CA ILE A 9 0.92 3.57 -7.56
C ILE A 9 0.53 3.54 -9.03
N TYR A 10 1.41 4.08 -9.86
CA TYR A 10 1.21 4.17 -11.31
C TYR A 10 2.02 3.09 -12.06
N SER A 11 1.51 2.68 -13.21
CA SER A 11 2.18 1.73 -14.12
C SER A 11 3.48 2.32 -14.70
N ALA A 12 4.47 1.45 -14.99
CA ALA A 12 5.77 1.64 -15.66
C ALA A 12 6.50 3.01 -15.56
N ASN A 13 7.76 2.96 -15.11
CA ASN A 13 8.80 4.01 -15.12
C ASN A 13 8.57 5.34 -14.37
N LYS A 14 7.35 5.67 -13.93
CA LYS A 14 7.11 6.94 -13.20
C LYS A 14 7.44 6.91 -11.71
N GLN A 15 7.53 5.73 -11.10
CA GLN A 15 7.77 5.57 -9.66
C GLN A 15 8.74 4.42 -9.41
N ASN A 16 9.86 4.77 -8.79
CA ASN A 16 10.89 3.85 -8.31
C ASN A 16 10.37 3.12 -7.06
N ILE A 17 10.37 1.79 -7.10
CA ILE A 17 9.89 0.95 -5.98
C ILE A 17 10.64 1.28 -4.69
N ARG A 18 11.95 1.46 -4.77
CA ARG A 18 12.81 1.69 -3.60
C ARG A 18 12.48 3.02 -2.92
N GLU A 19 12.33 4.09 -3.69
CA GLU A 19 11.99 5.41 -3.14
C GLU A 19 10.61 5.39 -2.46
N VAL A 20 9.63 4.75 -3.09
CA VAL A 20 8.28 4.64 -2.52
C VAL A 20 8.29 3.79 -1.25
N SER A 21 8.99 2.64 -1.25
CA SER A 21 9.06 1.78 -0.07
C SER A 21 9.80 2.46 1.08
N THR A 22 10.94 3.12 0.83
CA THR A 22 11.69 3.86 1.86
C THR A 22 10.82 4.93 2.51
N LYS A 23 10.11 5.75 1.71
CA LYS A 23 9.19 6.77 2.24
C LYS A 23 8.10 6.16 3.12
N CYS A 24 7.54 5.01 2.73
CA CYS A 24 6.52 4.32 3.53
C CYS A 24 7.08 3.80 4.86
N VAL A 25 8.27 3.20 4.81
CA VAL A 25 8.96 2.67 6.00
C VAL A 25 9.30 3.79 6.98
N GLU A 26 9.88 4.90 6.50
CA GLU A 26 10.18 6.07 7.32
C GLU A 26 8.90 6.65 7.95
N PHE A 27 7.83 6.77 7.17
CA PHE A 27 6.55 7.23 7.69
C PHE A 27 6.05 6.32 8.81
N LEU A 28 6.00 5.00 8.62
CA LEU A 28 5.55 4.06 9.65
C LEU A 28 6.43 4.13 10.91
N LYS A 29 7.76 4.11 10.76
CA LYS A 29 8.71 4.14 11.88
C LYS A 29 8.70 5.45 12.68
N SER A 30 8.25 6.55 12.08
CA SER A 30 8.28 7.87 12.74
C SER A 30 7.18 8.09 13.79
N GLY A 31 6.32 7.10 14.06
CA GLY A 31 5.41 7.18 15.20
C GLY A 31 4.46 5.99 15.31
N GLU A 32 3.66 6.00 16.37
CA GLU A 32 2.70 4.93 16.64
C GLU A 32 1.38 5.14 15.88
N ASN A 33 0.63 4.05 15.65
CA ASN A 33 -0.69 4.07 14.99
C ASN A 33 -0.68 4.75 13.61
N ARG A 34 0.43 4.60 12.87
CA ARG A 34 0.57 5.10 11.51
C ARG A 34 0.13 4.05 10.50
N THR A 35 -0.52 4.51 9.44
CA THR A 35 -1.03 3.65 8.37
C THR A 35 -0.55 4.14 7.01
N VAL A 36 -0.04 3.23 6.18
CA VAL A 36 0.22 3.48 4.76
C VAL A 36 -0.90 2.85 3.95
N VAL A 37 -1.42 3.56 2.95
CA VAL A 37 -2.41 3.03 2.00
C VAL A 37 -1.83 3.11 0.60
N LEU A 38 -1.57 1.96 -0.01
CA LEU A 38 -1.13 1.85 -1.41
C LEU A 38 -2.36 1.61 -2.29
N ILE A 39 -2.59 2.49 -3.26
CA ILE A 39 -3.72 2.43 -4.20
C ILE A 39 -3.16 2.15 -5.58
N ALA A 40 -3.55 1.05 -6.23
CA ALA A 40 -3.00 0.69 -7.53
C ALA A 40 -4.07 0.14 -8.46
N LYS A 41 -3.98 0.49 -9.75
CA LYS A 41 -4.91 0.04 -10.79
C LYS A 41 -4.24 -0.89 -11.79
N SER A 42 -4.91 -2.00 -12.09
CA SER A 42 -4.61 -2.86 -13.24
C SER A 42 -3.13 -3.26 -13.29
N SER A 43 -2.36 -2.80 -14.29
CA SER A 43 -0.94 -3.15 -14.45
C SER A 43 -0.01 -2.59 -13.36
N ALA A 44 -0.48 -1.67 -12.52
CA ALA A 44 0.28 -1.16 -11.38
C ALA A 44 0.18 -2.04 -10.12
N ILE A 45 -0.77 -2.97 -10.08
CA ILE A 45 -1.03 -3.84 -8.91
C ILE A 45 0.18 -4.66 -8.50
N PRO A 46 0.91 -5.35 -9.41
CA PRO A 46 2.09 -6.11 -9.03
C PRO A 46 3.14 -5.26 -8.32
N LYS A 47 3.30 -4.00 -8.75
CA LYS A 47 4.23 -3.05 -8.12
C LYS A 47 3.81 -2.69 -6.70
N ALA A 48 2.53 -2.45 -6.46
CA ALA A 48 2.02 -2.16 -5.12
C ALA A 48 2.21 -3.34 -4.16
N ILE A 49 2.01 -4.57 -4.64
CA ILE A 49 2.29 -5.79 -3.89
C ILE A 49 3.79 -5.87 -3.54
N SER A 50 4.69 -5.63 -4.50
CA SER A 50 6.13 -5.61 -4.23
C SER A 50 6.51 -4.59 -3.16
N ILE A 51 5.95 -3.38 -3.22
CA ILE A 51 6.18 -2.34 -2.20
C ILE A 51 5.67 -2.79 -0.84
N SER A 52 4.48 -3.42 -0.76
CA SER A 52 3.94 -3.92 0.52
C SER A 52 4.81 -5.01 1.14
N GLU A 53 5.36 -5.92 0.33
CA GLU A 53 6.27 -6.94 0.84
C GLU A 53 7.58 -6.34 1.38
N ILE A 54 8.15 -5.34 0.70
CA ILE A 54 9.34 -4.62 1.19
C ILE A 54 9.06 -3.95 2.54
N ILE A 55 7.92 -3.27 2.68
CA ILE A 55 7.54 -2.63 3.94
C ILE A 55 7.46 -3.66 5.08
N LYS A 56 6.84 -4.82 4.85
CA LYS A 56 6.72 -5.89 5.86
C LYS A 56 8.05 -6.51 6.26
N MET A 57 9.03 -6.53 5.37
CA MET A 57 10.40 -6.97 5.72
C MET A 57 11.11 -5.96 6.62
N GLU A 58 10.84 -4.66 6.47
CA GLU A 58 11.58 -3.59 7.17
C GLU A 58 10.89 -3.05 8.43
N VAL A 59 9.57 -3.26 8.56
CA VAL A 59 8.76 -2.79 9.69
C VAL A 59 8.15 -4.00 10.39
N PRO A 60 8.60 -4.35 11.60
CA PRO A 60 8.02 -5.46 12.35
C PRO A 60 6.60 -5.12 12.84
N ASN A 61 5.75 -6.15 12.99
CA ASN A 61 4.38 -6.04 13.52
C ASN A 61 3.44 -5.13 12.71
N VAL A 62 3.48 -5.27 11.38
CA VAL A 62 2.53 -4.60 10.49
C VAL A 62 1.29 -5.48 10.29
N SER A 63 0.11 -4.93 10.54
CA SER A 63 -1.16 -5.49 10.07
C SER A 63 -1.40 -5.06 8.63
N GLN A 64 -1.90 -5.96 7.80
CA GLN A 64 -2.27 -5.66 6.41
C GLN A 64 -3.74 -5.98 6.15
N VAL A 65 -4.44 -5.06 5.50
CA VAL A 65 -5.79 -5.28 4.95
C VAL A 65 -5.79 -4.93 3.47
N ASN A 66 -6.36 -5.81 2.65
CA ASN A 66 -6.47 -5.61 1.20
C ASN A 66 -7.94 -5.48 0.80
N SER A 67 -8.24 -4.52 -0.07
CA SER A 67 -9.54 -4.39 -0.74
C SER A 67 -9.35 -4.39 -2.24
N LEU A 68 -10.17 -5.16 -2.97
CA LEU A 68 -10.15 -5.27 -4.42
C LEU A 68 -11.48 -4.74 -4.97
N ILE A 69 -11.39 -3.80 -5.92
CA ILE A 69 -12.55 -3.13 -6.51
C ILE A 69 -12.52 -3.37 -8.02
N ASN A 70 -13.62 -3.90 -8.55
CA ASN A 70 -13.84 -3.96 -10.00
C ASN A 70 -14.34 -2.58 -10.46
N LEU A 71 -13.58 -1.95 -11.36
CA LEU A 71 -13.95 -0.71 -12.01
C LEU A 71 -14.63 -1.08 -13.32
N GLU A 72 -15.96 -0.99 -13.36
CA GLU A 72 -16.72 -1.12 -14.60
C GLU A 72 -16.53 0.16 -15.44
N ASP A 73 -16.19 -0.04 -16.72
CA ASP A 73 -16.04 1.05 -17.68
C ASP A 73 -17.26 1.01 -18.60
N GLU A 74 -18.25 1.85 -18.32
CA GLU A 74 -19.49 1.98 -19.11
C GLU A 74 -19.19 2.36 -20.59
N SER A 75 -18.02 2.93 -20.85
CA SER A 75 -17.67 3.51 -22.15
C SER A 75 -16.95 2.56 -23.13
N GLU A 76 -16.40 1.44 -22.66
CA GLU A 76 -15.68 0.49 -23.53
C GLU A 76 -15.89 -0.97 -23.08
N LYS A 77 -16.66 -1.73 -23.88
CA LYS A 77 -16.94 -3.17 -23.71
C LYS A 77 -15.72 -4.12 -23.67
N ARG A 78 -14.47 -3.69 -23.45
CA ARG A 78 -13.29 -4.59 -23.60
C ARG A 78 -12.16 -4.55 -22.58
N ARG A 79 -12.15 -3.75 -21.52
CA ARG A 79 -11.12 -3.91 -20.46
C ARG A 79 -11.68 -3.75 -19.05
N LYS A 80 -11.88 -4.87 -18.35
CA LYS A 80 -12.09 -4.88 -16.90
C LYS A 80 -10.90 -4.18 -16.24
N LYS A 81 -11.14 -3.05 -15.59
CA LYS A 81 -10.13 -2.37 -14.77
C LYS A 81 -10.34 -2.85 -13.34
N ILE A 82 -9.23 -3.14 -12.66
CA ILE A 82 -9.26 -3.50 -11.23
C ILE A 82 -8.43 -2.48 -10.46
N GLU A 83 -8.86 -2.19 -9.23
CA GLU A 83 -8.12 -1.39 -8.25
C GLU A 83 -7.87 -2.24 -7.00
N ILE A 84 -6.68 -2.15 -6.43
CA ILE A 84 -6.37 -2.67 -5.11
C ILE A 84 -6.01 -1.53 -4.17
N ASN A 85 -6.52 -1.62 -2.94
CA ASN A 85 -6.11 -0.80 -1.81
C ASN A 85 -5.43 -1.72 -0.79
N ILE A 86 -4.16 -1.45 -0.49
CA ILE A 86 -3.37 -2.18 0.50
C ILE A 86 -3.12 -1.24 1.68
N GLU A 87 -3.79 -1.47 2.79
CA GLU A 87 -3.58 -0.73 4.04
C GLU A 87 -2.60 -1.50 4.93
N LEU A 88 -1.51 -0.85 5.34
CA LEU A 88 -0.45 -1.37 6.20
C LEU A 88 -0.40 -0.50 7.45
N MET A 89 -0.72 -1.07 8.61
CA MET A 89 -0.75 -0.36 9.89
C MET A 89 0.28 -0.95 10.85
N GLN A 90 1.10 -0.10 11.47
CA GLN A 90 2.00 -0.54 12.53
C GLN A 90 1.20 -0.82 13.82
N ILE A 91 1.29 -2.05 14.32
CA ILE A 91 0.68 -2.45 15.60
C ILE A 91 1.74 -2.31 16.69
N LYS A 92 1.35 -1.84 17.88
CA LYS A 92 2.23 -1.93 19.06
C LYS A 92 2.55 -3.40 19.34
N LYS A 93 3.81 -3.70 19.69
CA LYS A 93 4.07 -4.90 20.49
C LYS A 93 3.27 -4.74 21.77
N SER A 94 2.33 -5.64 22.03
CA SER A 94 1.76 -5.75 23.36
C SER A 94 2.90 -6.15 24.28
N GLU A 95 3.28 -5.28 25.21
CA GLU A 95 4.11 -5.65 26.34
C GLU A 95 3.22 -6.60 27.18
N HIS A 96 3.43 -7.91 27.03
CA HIS A 96 2.87 -8.86 27.99
C HIS A 96 3.67 -8.74 29.27
N LEU A 97 3.06 -8.09 30.26
CA LEU A 97 3.36 -8.21 31.69
C LEU A 97 3.09 -9.64 32.17
#